data_AF-A0A3P4ATE1-F1
#
_entry.id   AF-A0A3P4ATE1-F1
#
_cell.length_a   1.000
_cell.length_b   1.000
_cell.length_c   1.000
_cell.angle_alpha   90.00
_cell.angle_beta   90.00
_cell.angle_gamma   90.00
#
_symmetry.space_group_name_H-M   'P 1'
#
loop_
_entity.id
_entity.type
_entity.pdbx_description
1 polymer ?
#
loop_
_entity_poly.entity_id
_entity_poly.type
_entity_poly.pdbx_seq_one_letter_code
_entity_poly.pdbx_strand_id
1 'polypeptide(L)'
;MNVERWAQALKEEYPRGLLGEREALVSLLVGKGLSHAEAVEVARALEAQGYAHFLPGERPRWFFSSRSLDLKALMRALDQEFPEFVGEGDEEEEALAFLAARLGDREVAREVLEAMRAAGYVERAYSPELARDRLFFRFPEALRLLG
;
A
#
# COMPACT_ATOMS: atom_id res chain seq x y z
N MET A 1 -18.37 -3.34 16.35
CA MET A 1 -17.97 -2.58 15.13
C MET A 1 -17.41 -3.56 14.12
N ASN A 2 -17.99 -3.64 12.90
CA ASN A 2 -17.50 -4.56 11.87
C ASN A 2 -16.50 -3.82 10.95
N VAL A 3 -15.21 -4.01 11.23
CA VAL A 3 -14.09 -3.32 10.54
C VAL A 3 -13.96 -3.80 9.09
N GLU A 4 -14.19 -5.08 8.83
CA GLU A 4 -14.15 -5.66 7.47
C GLU A 4 -15.20 -5.02 6.57
N ARG A 5 -16.42 -4.79 7.08
CA ARG A 5 -17.48 -4.12 6.31
C ARG A 5 -17.09 -2.68 5.96
N TRP A 6 -16.41 -1.98 6.87
CA TRP A 6 -15.88 -0.65 6.59
C TRP A 6 -14.76 -0.69 5.55
N ALA A 7 -13.82 -1.63 5.69
CA ALA A 7 -12.72 -1.81 4.74
C ALA A 7 -13.25 -2.08 3.32
N GLN A 8 -14.21 -2.99 3.19
CA GLN A 8 -14.83 -3.32 1.91
C GLN A 8 -15.53 -2.11 1.29
N ALA A 9 -16.37 -1.41 2.06
CA ALA A 9 -17.07 -0.22 1.56
C ALA A 9 -16.09 0.89 1.12
N LEU A 10 -15.03 1.12 1.89
CA LEU A 10 -14.00 2.11 1.54
C LEU A 10 -13.20 1.69 0.31
N LYS A 11 -12.90 0.40 0.13
CA LYS A 11 -12.22 -0.12 -1.06
C LYS A 11 -13.09 0.03 -2.32
N GLU A 12 -14.38 -0.27 -2.22
CA GLU A 12 -15.31 -0.14 -3.34
C GLU A 12 -15.48 1.33 -3.78
N GLU A 13 -15.55 2.24 -2.82
CA GLU A 13 -15.72 3.68 -3.09
C GLU A 13 -14.42 4.37 -3.50
N TYR A 14 -13.28 3.92 -2.95
CA TYR A 14 -11.95 4.47 -3.19
C TYR A 14 -10.95 3.37 -3.65
N PRO A 15 -11.13 2.78 -4.84
CA PRO A 15 -10.32 1.64 -5.30
C PRO A 15 -8.82 1.96 -5.42
N ARG A 16 -8.49 3.22 -5.75
CA ARG A 16 -7.11 3.75 -5.84
C ARG A 16 -6.63 4.46 -4.56
N GLY A 17 -7.39 4.29 -3.48
CA GLY A 17 -7.17 4.98 -2.21
C GLY A 17 -7.81 6.37 -2.12
N LEU A 18 -7.90 6.86 -0.89
CA LEU A 18 -8.40 8.19 -0.55
C LEU A 18 -7.23 9.18 -0.55
N LEU A 19 -7.30 10.22 -1.37
CA LEU A 19 -6.29 11.27 -1.42
C LEU A 19 -6.32 12.15 -0.15
N GLY A 20 -5.15 12.62 0.24
CA GLY A 20 -4.99 13.60 1.33
C GLY A 20 -4.10 13.08 2.45
N GLU A 21 -3.95 13.94 3.46
CA GLU A 21 -3.13 13.68 4.64
C GLU A 21 -3.78 12.65 5.58
N ARG A 22 -3.12 12.37 6.71
CA ARG A 22 -3.55 11.35 7.66
C ARG A 22 -4.97 11.58 8.19
N GLU A 23 -5.38 12.84 8.32
CA GLU A 23 -6.69 13.25 8.81
C GLU A 23 -7.82 13.03 7.79
N ALA A 24 -7.50 12.75 6.53
CA ALA A 24 -8.49 12.57 5.46
C ALA A 24 -9.45 11.42 5.74
N LEU A 25 -8.96 10.29 6.27
CA LEU A 25 -9.79 9.14 6.62
C LEU A 25 -10.81 9.48 7.72
N VAL A 26 -10.36 10.17 8.78
CA VAL A 26 -11.26 10.59 9.87
C VAL A 26 -12.31 11.58 9.35
N SER A 27 -11.88 12.54 8.53
CA SER A 27 -12.79 13.54 7.93
C SER A 27 -13.84 12.90 7.03
N LEU A 28 -13.44 11.89 6.23
CA LEU A 28 -14.35 11.10 5.41
C LEU A 28 -15.38 10.37 6.27
N LEU A 29 -14.94 9.70 7.34
CA LEU A 29 -15.80 8.95 8.24
C LEU A 29 -16.82 9.84 8.98
N VAL A 30 -16.40 11.05 9.38
CA VAL A 30 -17.32 12.08 9.90
C VAL A 30 -18.33 12.51 8.84
N GLY A 31 -17.88 12.73 7.60
CA GLY A 31 -18.76 13.04 6.47
C GLY A 31 -19.79 11.94 6.16
N LYS A 32 -19.52 10.70 6.56
CA LYS A 32 -20.45 9.55 6.47
C LYS A 32 -21.41 9.44 7.67
N GLY A 33 -21.41 10.42 8.58
CA GLY A 33 -22.36 10.52 9.69
C GLY A 33 -21.87 9.96 11.02
N LEU A 34 -20.61 9.54 11.14
CA LEU A 34 -20.04 9.17 12.43
C LEU A 34 -19.71 10.42 13.26
N SER A 35 -19.79 10.31 14.58
CA SER A 35 -19.17 11.31 15.45
C SER A 35 -17.65 11.30 15.28
N HIS A 36 -16.98 12.39 15.62
CA HIS A 36 -15.52 12.46 15.53
C HIS A 36 -14.82 11.36 16.33
N ALA A 37 -15.32 11.04 17.53
CA ALA A 37 -14.76 9.99 18.38
C ALA A 37 -14.88 8.60 17.70
N GLU A 38 -16.07 8.26 17.19
CA GLU A 38 -16.30 7.00 16.46
C GLU A 38 -15.45 6.92 15.19
N ALA A 39 -15.33 8.02 14.43
CA ALA A 39 -14.50 8.07 13.24
C ALA A 39 -13.02 7.79 13.54
N VAL A 40 -12.49 8.36 14.63
CA VAL A 40 -11.12 8.09 15.09
C VAL A 40 -10.95 6.63 15.50
N GLU A 41 -11.91 6.04 16.21
CA GLU A 41 -11.88 4.63 16.61
C GLU A 41 -11.91 3.68 15.40
N VAL A 42 -12.79 3.94 14.43
CA VAL A 42 -12.88 3.17 13.18
C VAL A 42 -11.57 3.27 12.40
N ALA A 43 -11.05 4.48 12.20
CA ALA A 43 -9.80 4.70 11.46
C ALA A 43 -8.63 3.95 12.10
N ARG A 44 -8.49 4.04 13.43
CA ARG A 44 -7.46 3.31 14.18
C ARG A 44 -7.62 1.79 14.06
N ALA A 45 -8.86 1.29 14.12
CA ALA A 45 -9.12 -0.14 14.01
C ALA A 45 -8.80 -0.67 12.60
N LEU A 46 -9.14 0.08 11.55
CA LEU A 46 -8.77 -0.26 10.16
C LEU A 46 -7.26 -0.32 9.97
N GLU A 47 -6.53 0.66 10.50
CA GLU A 47 -5.06 0.71 10.43
C GLU A 47 -4.41 -0.41 11.25
N ALA A 48 -4.84 -0.61 12.50
CA ALA A 48 -4.30 -1.64 13.39
C ALA A 48 -4.55 -3.07 12.89
N GLN A 49 -5.66 -3.30 12.18
CA GLN A 49 -5.98 -4.59 11.58
C GLN A 49 -5.44 -4.76 10.16
N GLY A 50 -4.69 -3.78 9.63
CA GLY A 50 -4.04 -3.89 8.33
C GLY A 50 -4.97 -3.79 7.13
N TYR A 51 -6.17 -3.22 7.30
CA TYR A 51 -7.11 -2.97 6.19
C TYR A 51 -6.95 -1.58 5.56
N ALA A 52 -6.42 -0.62 6.32
CA ALA A 52 -6.12 0.73 5.84
C ALA A 52 -4.66 1.09 6.12
N HIS A 53 -3.99 1.69 5.15
CA HIS A 53 -2.58 2.05 5.25
C HIS A 53 -2.38 3.47 4.76
N PHE A 54 -1.82 4.33 5.59
CA PHE A 54 -1.44 5.66 5.13
C PHE A 54 -0.12 5.59 4.37
N LEU A 55 -0.13 6.05 3.11
CA LEU A 55 1.01 6.11 2.21
C LEU A 55 1.44 7.59 2.07
N PRO A 56 2.40 8.06 2.87
CA PRO A 56 2.89 9.46 2.88
C PRO A 56 3.78 9.90 1.70
N GLY A 57 3.95 9.08 0.65
CA GLY A 57 4.83 9.35 -0.49
C GLY A 57 4.51 10.63 -1.27
N GLU A 58 5.07 10.78 -2.46
CA GLU A 58 4.92 11.99 -3.29
C GLU A 58 3.47 12.46 -3.48
N ARG A 59 2.53 11.51 -3.43
CA ARG A 59 1.09 11.77 -3.48
C ARG A 59 0.40 11.11 -2.28
N PRO A 60 0.36 11.79 -1.11
CA PRO A 60 -0.18 11.24 0.12
C PRO A 60 -1.61 10.72 -0.04
N ARG A 61 -1.84 9.50 0.45
CA ARG A 61 -3.13 8.82 0.34
C ARG A 61 -3.28 7.71 1.35
N TRP A 62 -4.53 7.35 1.62
CA TRP A 62 -4.89 6.11 2.30
C TRP A 62 -5.14 5.00 1.27
N PHE A 63 -4.44 3.88 1.42
CA PHE A 63 -4.71 2.64 0.69
C PHE A 63 -5.64 1.75 1.52
N PHE A 64 -6.71 1.27 0.90
CA PHE A 64 -7.59 0.26 1.47
C PHE A 64 -7.37 -1.08 0.76
N SER A 65 -7.31 -2.16 1.54
CA SER A 65 -7.16 -3.51 1.01
C SER A 65 -8.38 -4.37 1.31
N SER A 66 -8.69 -5.29 0.40
CA SER A 66 -9.71 -6.33 0.54
C SER A 66 -9.42 -7.33 1.67
N ARG A 67 -8.17 -7.39 2.15
CA ARG A 67 -7.76 -8.26 3.25
C ARG A 67 -6.80 -7.54 4.20
N SER A 68 -6.62 -8.11 5.38
CA SER A 68 -5.59 -7.66 6.32
C SER A 68 -4.19 -7.89 5.73
N LEU A 69 -3.37 -6.84 5.72
CA LEU A 69 -1.99 -6.84 5.22
C LEU A 69 -1.02 -6.28 6.28
N ASP A 70 0.17 -6.87 6.37
CA ASP A 70 1.32 -6.21 7.00
C ASP A 70 2.12 -5.45 5.92
N LEU A 71 1.65 -4.25 5.59
CA LEU A 71 2.30 -3.43 4.56
C LEU A 71 3.71 -3.00 4.96
N LYS A 72 4.00 -2.83 6.25
CA LYS A 72 5.34 -2.45 6.73
C LYS A 72 6.35 -3.56 6.47
N ALA A 73 6.00 -4.80 6.79
CA ALA A 73 6.84 -5.95 6.48
C ALA A 73 7.04 -6.09 4.95
N LEU A 74 6.00 -5.85 4.17
CA LEU A 74 6.07 -5.92 2.72
C LEU A 74 6.96 -4.83 2.11
N MET A 75 6.84 -3.58 2.57
CA MET A 75 7.71 -2.48 2.14
C MET A 75 9.17 -2.76 2.51
N ARG A 76 9.44 -3.32 3.70
CA ARG A 76 10.78 -3.75 4.09
C ARG A 76 11.33 -4.81 3.14
N ALA A 77 10.53 -5.81 2.79
CA ALA A 77 10.96 -6.84 1.85
C ALA A 77 11.23 -6.28 0.44
N LEU A 78 10.40 -5.35 -0.03
CA LEU A 78 10.63 -4.66 -1.31
C LEU A 78 11.90 -3.81 -1.31
N ASP A 79 12.27 -3.23 -0.16
CA ASP A 79 13.49 -2.45 -0.02
C ASP A 79 14.75 -3.35 0.06
N GLN A 80 14.66 -4.46 0.79
CA GLN A 80 15.84 -5.28 1.14
C GLN A 80 16.05 -6.50 0.24
N GLU A 81 14.98 -7.14 -0.21
CA GLU A 81 15.05 -8.46 -0.87
C GLU A 81 14.71 -8.38 -2.36
N PHE A 82 13.83 -7.44 -2.77
CA PHE A 82 13.48 -7.28 -4.18
C PHE A 82 14.67 -6.90 -5.10
N PRO A 83 15.64 -6.06 -4.68
CA PRO A 83 16.80 -5.77 -5.53
C PRO A 83 17.58 -7.02 -5.96
N GLU A 84 17.66 -8.03 -5.09
CA GLU A 84 18.32 -9.31 -5.36
C GLU A 84 17.39 -10.34 -6.04
N PHE A 85 16.08 -10.11 -6.02
CA PHE A 85 15.12 -10.98 -6.67
C PHE A 85 15.27 -10.89 -8.19
N VAL A 86 15.46 -12.04 -8.84
CA VAL A 86 15.49 -12.16 -10.30
C VAL A 86 14.27 -12.96 -10.72
N GLY A 87 13.25 -12.25 -11.20
CA GLY A 87 12.04 -12.84 -11.75
C GLY A 87 12.12 -13.08 -13.25
N GLU A 88 11.28 -13.98 -13.73
CA GLU A 88 10.98 -14.13 -15.15
C GLU A 88 9.98 -13.05 -15.59
N GLY A 89 10.00 -12.70 -16.88
CA GLY A 89 9.10 -11.71 -17.46
C GLY A 89 9.67 -10.28 -17.49
N ASP A 90 8.78 -9.32 -17.70
CA ASP A 90 9.09 -7.90 -17.68
C ASP A 90 9.16 -7.34 -16.25
N GLU A 91 9.48 -6.06 -16.10
CA GLU A 91 9.67 -5.44 -14.79
C GLU A 91 8.39 -5.44 -13.93
N GLU A 92 7.21 -5.46 -14.54
CA GLU A 92 5.94 -5.48 -13.83
C GLU A 92 5.61 -6.90 -13.37
N GLU A 93 5.81 -7.89 -14.24
CA GLU A 93 5.64 -9.31 -13.90
C GLU A 93 6.59 -9.73 -12.77
N GLU A 94 7.85 -9.28 -12.79
CA GLU A 94 8.81 -9.56 -11.74
C GLU A 94 8.34 -9.03 -10.38
N ALA A 95 7.85 -7.78 -10.33
CA ALA A 95 7.31 -7.20 -9.10
C ALA A 95 6.04 -7.92 -8.63
N LEU A 96 5.13 -8.25 -9.54
CA LEU A 96 3.91 -9.00 -9.21
C LEU A 96 4.24 -10.40 -8.70
N ALA A 97 5.21 -11.10 -9.28
CA ALA A 97 5.65 -12.42 -8.82
C ALA A 97 6.22 -12.36 -7.39
N PHE A 98 7.08 -11.38 -7.11
CA PHE A 98 7.64 -11.17 -5.77
C PHE A 98 6.56 -10.86 -4.72
N LEU A 99 5.62 -9.98 -5.06
CA LEU A 99 4.51 -9.60 -4.18
C LEU A 99 3.55 -10.77 -3.96
N ALA A 100 3.18 -11.48 -5.02
CA ALA A 100 2.26 -12.62 -4.95
C ALA A 100 2.85 -13.76 -4.11
N ALA A 101 4.16 -14.01 -4.20
CA ALA A 101 4.84 -15.01 -3.36
C ALA A 101 4.71 -14.72 -1.86
N ARG A 102 4.62 -13.43 -1.47
CA ARG A 102 4.46 -13.02 -0.06
C ARG A 102 3.00 -12.93 0.38
N LEU A 103 2.13 -12.49 -0.52
CA LEU A 103 0.72 -12.23 -0.21
C LEU A 103 -0.16 -13.47 -0.41
N GLY A 104 0.35 -14.47 -1.14
CA GLY A 104 -0.38 -15.69 -1.51
C GLY A 104 -1.52 -15.45 -2.50
N ASP A 105 -1.65 -14.23 -3.02
CA ASP A 105 -2.74 -13.80 -3.88
C ASP A 105 -2.24 -12.76 -4.88
N ARG A 106 -2.43 -13.06 -6.17
CA ARG A 106 -1.95 -12.24 -7.28
C ARG A 106 -2.79 -11.00 -7.51
N GLU A 107 -4.10 -11.05 -7.25
CA GLU A 107 -4.95 -9.86 -7.38
C GLU A 107 -4.63 -8.87 -6.26
N VAL A 108 -4.42 -9.35 -5.03
CA VAL A 108 -3.95 -8.51 -3.93
C VAL A 108 -2.56 -7.93 -4.22
N ALA A 109 -1.66 -8.70 -4.83
CA ALA A 109 -0.36 -8.19 -5.27
C ALA A 109 -0.50 -7.04 -6.28
N ARG A 110 -1.43 -7.14 -7.23
CA ARG A 110 -1.74 -6.07 -8.17
C ARG A 110 -2.29 -4.83 -7.45
N GLU A 111 -3.25 -5.01 -6.54
CA GLU A 111 -3.79 -3.91 -5.73
C GLU A 111 -2.68 -3.14 -4.99
N VAL A 112 -1.75 -3.87 -4.38
CA VAL A 112 -0.64 -3.28 -3.64
C VAL A 112 0.32 -2.53 -4.56
N LEU A 113 0.71 -3.14 -5.69
CA LEU A 113 1.61 -2.51 -6.65
C LEU A 113 1.01 -1.21 -7.21
N GLU A 114 -0.28 -1.22 -7.56
CA GLU A 114 -0.99 -0.03 -8.00
C GLU A 114 -1.07 1.05 -6.92
N ALA A 115 -1.31 0.67 -5.67
CA ALA A 115 -1.33 1.61 -4.55
C ALA A 115 0.02 2.28 -4.32
N MET A 116 1.12 1.51 -4.38
CA MET A 116 2.48 2.03 -4.29
C MET A 116 2.83 2.96 -5.45
N ARG A 117 2.46 2.59 -6.69
CA ARG A 117 2.61 3.46 -7.87
C ARG A 117 1.83 4.76 -7.70
N ALA A 118 0.60 4.68 -7.24
CA ALA A 118 -0.25 5.85 -7.06
C ALA A 118 0.28 6.79 -5.97
N ALA A 119 0.91 6.25 -4.93
CA ALA A 119 1.60 7.01 -3.89
C ALA A 119 2.96 7.59 -4.32
N GLY A 120 3.48 7.19 -5.50
CA GLY A 120 4.78 7.65 -6.01
C GLY A 120 5.98 6.86 -5.47
N TYR A 121 5.77 5.66 -4.93
CA TYR A 121 6.86 4.82 -4.41
C TYR A 121 7.56 3.97 -5.46
N VAL A 122 7.08 3.97 -6.71
CA VAL A 122 7.56 3.06 -7.75
C VAL A 122 8.08 3.87 -8.92
N GLU A 123 9.35 3.65 -9.25
CA GLU A 123 10.01 4.23 -10.42
C GLU A 123 10.43 3.10 -11.37
N ARG A 124 10.18 3.24 -12.67
CA ARG A 124 10.78 2.37 -13.68
C ARG A 124 12.09 3.01 -14.15
N ALA A 125 13.19 2.28 -14.02
CA ALA A 125 14.48 2.72 -14.50
C ALA A 125 15.31 1.55 -15.06
N TYR A 126 16.30 1.87 -15.88
CA TYR A 126 17.21 0.88 -16.43
C TYR A 126 18.20 0.40 -15.36
N SER A 127 18.34 -0.91 -15.18
CA SER A 127 19.39 -1.53 -14.37
C SER A 127 20.57 -1.90 -15.26
N PRO A 128 21.73 -1.22 -15.15
CA PRO A 128 22.91 -1.57 -15.93
C PRO A 128 23.44 -2.97 -15.61
N GLU A 129 23.29 -3.42 -14.36
CA GLU A 129 23.79 -4.71 -13.88
C GLU A 129 23.06 -5.89 -14.52
N LEU A 130 21.74 -5.77 -14.73
CA LEU A 130 20.92 -6.80 -15.39
C LEU A 130 20.68 -6.50 -16.88
N ALA A 131 21.22 -5.39 -17.38
CA ALA A 131 21.04 -4.88 -18.73
C ALA A 131 19.57 -4.79 -19.19
N ARG A 132 18.64 -4.49 -18.27
CA ARG A 132 17.18 -4.39 -18.53
C ARG A 132 16.50 -3.37 -17.63
N ASP A 133 15.29 -2.96 -18.00
CA ASP A 133 14.44 -2.13 -17.12
C ASP A 133 13.98 -2.92 -15.90
N ARG A 134 13.87 -2.22 -14.76
CA ARG A 134 13.34 -2.74 -13.51
C ARG A 134 12.47 -1.69 -12.81
N LEU A 135 11.59 -2.17 -11.94
CA LEU A 135 10.94 -1.30 -10.96
C LEU A 135 11.87 -1.10 -9.77
N PHE A 136 11.92 0.12 -9.27
CA PHE A 136 12.62 0.50 -8.05
C PHE A 136 11.58 1.00 -7.07
N PHE A 137 11.60 0.44 -5.87
CA PHE A 137 10.73 0.84 -4.78
C PHE A 137 11.47 1.80 -3.87
N ARG A 138 10.92 3.01 -3.70
CA ARG A 138 11.48 4.02 -2.80
C ARG A 138 10.44 4.36 -1.75
N PHE A 139 10.81 4.13 -0.50
CA PHE A 139 9.98 4.41 0.66
C PHE A 139 10.70 5.44 1.53
N PRO A 140 10.54 6.75 1.26
CA PRO A 140 11.19 7.81 2.02
C PRO A 140 11.01 7.69 3.54
N GLU A 141 9.96 7.02 3.98
CA GLU A 141 9.57 6.86 5.38
C GLU A 141 10.02 5.52 5.99
N ALA A 142 10.30 4.49 5.19
CA ALA A 142 10.92 3.26 5.70
C ALA A 142 12.34 3.54 6.22
N LEU A 143 13.03 4.51 5.62
CA LEU A 143 14.32 5.03 6.09
C LEU A 143 14.23 5.79 7.42
N ARG A 144 13.05 6.30 7.82
CA ARG A 144 12.85 6.95 9.13
C ARG A 144 12.49 5.97 10.25
N LEU A 145 12.05 4.75 9.93
CA LEU A 145 11.67 3.72 10.92
C LEU A 145 12.83 2.80 11.33
N LEU A 146 14.02 2.97 10.72
CA LEU A 146 15.28 2.34 11.13
C LEU A 146 16.15 3.28 11.99
N GLY A 147 15.63 4.46 12.37
CA GLY A 147 16.26 5.42 13.29
C GLY A 147 15.62 5.40 14.67
#